data_AF-A0AAE4ML95-F1
#
_entry.id   AF-A0AAE4ML95-F1
#
_cell.length_a   1.000
_cell.length_b   1.000
_cell.length_c   1.000
_cell.angle_alpha   90.00
_cell.angle_beta   90.00
_cell.angle_gamma   90.00
#
_symmetry.space_group_name_H-M   'P 1'
#
loop_
_entity.id
_entity.type
_entity.pdbx_description
1 polymer ?
#
loop_
_entity_poly.entity_id
_entity_poly.type
_entity_poly.pdbx_seq_one_letter_code
_entity_poly.pdbx_strand_id
1 'polypeptide(L)'
;MQDPTLSSFSKNMTDADLNGSEKNEPAGISDSAVDAPEKDAGSSSSPLPKIRVVLVEPLYQGNVGSVCRVMKNFGFCELFLVNPCALEGEARAMSSHAIDVLQNAQLCATVEEAVLGCDVVIGTTGSRAFKKCDHIRTPAYSPQALKERMNTYHPDTKFAVLFGREDTGFTNEELSYCSMIATVPTSHIYPVMNLSHAVGLMMYELSGAKMTGEVKTVDWNSFEALCGHFEDMLKDIEFTPHKQDKMALMMRRIFGRADLTPCEAQTLRGIFRVVQYHAKKGKGEYVGKLKLDIENQFEKEELTFFYENEMEE
;
A
#
# COMPACT_ATOMS: atom_id res chain seq x y z
N MET A 1 -82.53 -16.31 -5.07
CA MET A 1 -83.17 -17.59 -5.45
C MET A 1 -82.25 -18.70 -4.93
N GLN A 2 -82.47 -19.08 -3.68
CA GLN A 2 -82.83 -20.46 -3.27
C GLN A 2 -81.68 -21.47 -3.39
N ASP A 3 -80.88 -21.49 -2.31
CA ASP A 3 -80.47 -22.70 -1.57
C ASP A 3 -81.72 -23.54 -1.18
N PRO A 4 -81.66 -24.84 -0.76
CA PRO A 4 -80.61 -25.35 0.15
C PRO A 4 -80.32 -26.89 0.24
N THR A 5 -79.38 -27.20 1.15
CA THR A 5 -79.34 -28.30 2.17
C THR A 5 -78.81 -29.71 1.85
N LEU A 6 -77.67 -30.13 2.46
CA LEU A 6 -77.42 -30.82 3.78
C LEU A 6 -77.55 -32.36 3.65
N SER A 7 -76.81 -33.26 4.32
CA SER A 7 -76.03 -33.32 5.57
C SER A 7 -74.92 -34.41 5.40
N SER A 8 -73.96 -34.74 6.29
CA SER A 8 -73.97 -34.88 7.74
C SER A 8 -72.61 -35.41 8.26
N PHE A 9 -72.24 -34.93 9.46
CA PHE A 9 -71.63 -35.66 10.59
C PHE A 9 -70.11 -35.86 10.77
N SER A 10 -69.75 -35.63 12.04
CA SER A 10 -68.48 -35.60 12.76
C SER A 10 -68.27 -36.91 13.55
N LYS A 11 -67.02 -37.34 13.77
CA LYS A 11 -66.40 -37.59 15.12
C LYS A 11 -65.14 -38.49 15.10
N ASN A 12 -64.19 -38.07 15.95
CA ASN A 12 -63.35 -38.84 16.90
C ASN A 12 -62.10 -39.65 16.46
N MET A 13 -60.95 -39.23 17.03
CA MET A 13 -60.15 -39.94 18.07
C MET A 13 -59.60 -41.35 17.77
N THR A 14 -58.26 -41.56 17.78
CA THR A 14 -57.47 -42.30 18.80
C THR A 14 -56.06 -42.67 18.33
N ASP A 15 -55.15 -42.75 19.29
CA ASP A 15 -53.76 -43.22 19.27
C ASP A 15 -53.55 -44.64 18.67
N ALA A 16 -52.33 -44.90 18.17
CA ALA A 16 -51.43 -45.99 18.61
C ALA A 16 -50.50 -46.49 17.47
N ASP A 17 -49.19 -46.44 17.77
CA ASP A 17 -48.14 -47.41 17.53
C ASP A 17 -48.21 -48.39 16.32
N LEU A 18 -47.11 -48.50 15.58
CA LEU A 18 -46.21 -49.68 15.61
C LEU A 18 -45.20 -49.71 14.44
N ASN A 19 -43.94 -49.87 14.84
CA ASN A 19 -42.77 -50.46 14.17
C ASN A 19 -42.92 -51.11 12.78
N GLY A 20 -41.94 -50.81 11.92
CA GLY A 20 -41.62 -51.60 10.73
C GLY A 20 -40.24 -51.25 10.19
N SER A 21 -39.21 -51.89 10.75
CA SER A 21 -37.82 -51.88 10.27
C SER A 21 -37.67 -52.72 9.00
N GLU A 22 -37.05 -52.19 7.94
CA GLU A 22 -36.30 -53.00 6.98
C GLU A 22 -35.22 -52.19 6.24
N LYS A 23 -34.07 -52.84 6.10
CA LYS A 23 -32.79 -52.34 5.60
C LYS A 23 -32.77 -52.33 4.06
N ASN A 24 -32.07 -51.36 3.46
CA ASN A 24 -31.02 -51.58 2.44
C ASN A 24 -30.56 -50.24 1.80
N GLU A 25 -29.30 -49.87 2.03
CA GLU A 25 -28.49 -48.96 1.19
C GLU A 25 -28.10 -49.66 -0.15
N PRO A 26 -27.43 -49.03 -1.16
CA PRO A 26 -26.78 -47.70 -1.19
C PRO A 26 -26.95 -46.87 -2.50
N ALA A 27 -26.31 -45.70 -2.51
CA ALA A 27 -25.65 -45.00 -3.64
C ALA A 27 -26.32 -43.72 -4.22
N GLY A 28 -25.50 -42.66 -4.29
CA GLY A 28 -25.73 -41.42 -5.07
C GLY A 28 -25.74 -40.15 -4.21
N ILE A 29 -24.60 -39.68 -3.70
CA ILE A 29 -23.84 -38.52 -4.23
C ILE A 29 -24.73 -37.37 -4.74
N SER A 30 -24.87 -36.33 -3.92
CA SER A 30 -24.72 -34.94 -4.39
C SER A 30 -24.41 -34.03 -3.19
N ASP A 31 -23.15 -33.61 -3.11
CA ASP A 31 -22.66 -32.50 -2.32
C ASP A 31 -23.43 -31.21 -2.64
N SER A 32 -23.86 -30.49 -1.61
CA SER A 32 -24.02 -29.03 -1.67
C SER A 32 -23.39 -28.46 -0.42
N ALA A 33 -22.06 -28.39 -0.45
CA ALA A 33 -21.26 -27.65 0.51
C ALA A 33 -21.61 -26.15 0.42
N VAL A 34 -21.69 -25.57 1.61
CA VAL A 34 -21.96 -24.17 1.88
C VAL A 34 -20.77 -23.35 1.40
N ASP A 35 -21.01 -22.44 0.45
CA ASP A 35 -20.02 -21.51 -0.07
C ASP A 35 -19.58 -20.54 1.04
N ALA A 36 -18.38 -20.76 1.57
CA ALA A 36 -17.67 -19.82 2.43
C ALA A 36 -16.84 -18.89 1.53
N PRO A 37 -16.79 -17.58 1.78
CA PRO A 37 -16.04 -16.69 0.92
C PRO A 37 -14.54 -16.94 1.11
N GLU A 38 -13.86 -17.30 0.02
CA GLU A 38 -12.41 -17.33 -0.08
C GLU A 38 -11.84 -15.97 0.34
N LYS A 39 -10.94 -16.00 1.33
CA LYS A 39 -10.13 -14.86 1.72
C LYS A 39 -8.92 -14.82 0.80
N ASP A 40 -8.96 -13.92 -0.18
CA ASP A 40 -7.77 -13.47 -0.90
C ASP A 40 -6.80 -12.78 0.09
N ALA A 41 -5.84 -13.56 0.57
CA ALA A 41 -4.67 -13.05 1.26
C ALA A 41 -3.57 -12.79 0.23
N GLY A 42 -3.52 -11.58 -0.34
CA GLY A 42 -2.49 -11.24 -1.32
C GLY A 42 -2.69 -9.88 -1.99
N SER A 43 -2.45 -8.80 -1.25
CA SER A 43 -2.20 -7.41 -1.69
C SER A 43 -2.93 -6.45 -0.75
N SER A 44 -2.24 -5.93 0.26
CA SER A 44 -2.74 -4.77 1.01
C SER A 44 -2.58 -3.48 0.20
N SER A 45 -3.02 -3.46 -1.07
CA SER A 45 -3.12 -2.22 -1.82
C SER A 45 -4.36 -1.48 -1.32
N SER A 46 -4.17 -0.47 -0.48
CA SER A 46 -5.22 0.51 -0.23
C SER A 46 -5.79 0.96 -1.59
N PRO A 47 -7.12 0.94 -1.80
CA PRO A 47 -7.71 1.31 -3.08
C PRO A 47 -7.21 2.71 -3.47
N LEU A 48 -6.67 2.83 -4.68
CA LEU A 48 -6.18 4.10 -5.19
C LEU A 48 -7.32 5.13 -5.15
N PRO A 49 -7.06 6.37 -4.72
CA PRO A 49 -8.08 7.40 -4.73
C PRO A 49 -8.58 7.63 -6.16
N LYS A 50 -9.90 7.82 -6.32
CA LYS A 50 -10.52 8.14 -7.60
C LYS A 50 -10.19 9.59 -7.97
N ILE A 51 -9.07 9.77 -8.69
CA ILE A 51 -8.56 11.08 -9.07
C ILE A 51 -8.65 11.27 -10.58
N ARG A 52 -9.28 12.38 -10.96
CA ARG A 52 -9.30 12.92 -12.31
C ARG A 52 -8.23 14.00 -12.44
N VAL A 53 -7.34 13.83 -13.40
CA VAL A 53 -6.32 14.84 -13.72
C VAL A 53 -6.84 15.72 -14.84
N VAL A 54 -6.87 17.03 -14.63
CA VAL A 54 -7.34 18.01 -15.60
C VAL A 54 -6.19 18.93 -16.00
N LEU A 55 -5.86 19.01 -17.29
CA LEU A 55 -4.89 19.98 -17.82
C LEU A 55 -5.65 21.12 -18.52
N VAL A 56 -5.39 22.35 -18.10
CA VAL A 56 -6.02 23.55 -18.67
C VAL A 56 -5.09 24.22 -19.65
N GLU A 57 -5.46 24.20 -20.93
CA GLU A 57 -4.75 24.82 -22.05
C GLU A 57 -3.25 24.48 -22.10
N PRO A 58 -2.86 23.18 -22.10
CA PRO A 58 -1.45 22.81 -22.20
C PRO A 58 -0.84 23.30 -23.51
N LEU A 59 0.28 24.03 -23.42
CA LEU A 59 0.92 24.67 -24.57
C LEU A 59 1.79 23.70 -25.37
N TYR A 60 2.47 22.77 -24.69
CA TYR A 60 3.47 21.90 -25.30
C TYR A 60 2.99 20.45 -25.37
N GLN A 61 2.99 19.90 -26.60
CA GLN A 61 2.55 18.52 -26.88
C GLN A 61 3.36 17.50 -26.07
N GLY A 62 4.69 17.68 -26.00
CA GLY A 62 5.58 16.81 -25.24
C GLY A 62 5.29 16.77 -23.73
N ASN A 63 4.76 17.86 -23.15
CA ASN A 63 4.36 17.87 -21.74
C ASN A 63 3.12 17.01 -21.52
N VAL A 64 2.13 17.08 -22.42
CA VAL A 64 0.92 16.23 -22.34
C VAL A 64 1.29 14.75 -22.40
N GLY A 65 2.20 14.37 -23.31
CA GLY A 65 2.68 13.00 -23.40
C GLY A 65 3.43 12.54 -22.13
N SER A 66 4.29 13.42 -21.60
CA SER A 66 5.02 13.16 -20.36
C SER A 66 4.07 13.02 -19.16
N VAL A 67 2.99 13.81 -19.10
CA VAL A 67 1.94 13.70 -18.08
C VAL A 67 1.25 12.34 -18.15
N CYS A 68 0.87 11.87 -19.34
CA CYS A 68 0.25 10.55 -19.50
C CYS A 68 1.14 9.44 -18.93
N ARG A 69 2.44 9.50 -19.24
CA ARG A 69 3.43 8.54 -18.74
C ARG A 69 3.51 8.58 -17.21
N VAL A 70 3.60 9.78 -16.64
CA VAL A 70 3.66 10.00 -15.20
C VAL A 70 2.41 9.49 -14.49
N MET A 71 1.21 9.75 -15.03
CA MET A 71 -0.04 9.26 -14.47
C MET A 71 -0.04 7.72 -14.43
N LYS A 72 0.37 7.08 -15.52
CA LYS A 72 0.44 5.62 -15.61
C LYS A 72 1.47 5.02 -14.65
N ASN A 73 2.61 5.69 -14.42
CA ASN A 73 3.61 5.25 -13.44
C ASN A 73 3.04 5.14 -12.01
N PHE A 74 2.04 5.96 -11.67
CA PHE A 74 1.42 6.00 -10.35
C PHE A 74 0.02 5.38 -10.31
N GLY A 75 -0.42 4.72 -11.39
CA GLY A 75 -1.69 4.01 -11.46
C GLY A 75 -2.93 4.87 -11.78
N PHE A 76 -2.76 6.11 -12.23
CA PHE A 76 -3.86 6.99 -12.63
C PHE A 76 -4.11 6.94 -14.14
N CYS A 77 -5.37 6.89 -14.54
CA CYS A 77 -5.78 6.76 -15.95
C CYS A 77 -6.80 7.81 -16.41
N GLU A 78 -7.48 8.52 -15.49
CA GLU A 78 -8.48 9.53 -15.86
C GLU A 78 -7.83 10.87 -16.20
N LEU A 79 -7.67 11.15 -17.49
CA LEU A 79 -7.13 12.42 -18.01
C LEU A 79 -8.22 13.22 -18.74
N PHE A 80 -8.33 14.50 -18.38
CA PHE A 80 -9.21 15.48 -19.01
C PHE A 80 -8.36 16.65 -19.50
N LEU A 81 -8.64 17.11 -20.72
CA LEU A 81 -7.91 18.17 -21.40
C LEU A 81 -8.89 19.29 -21.77
N VAL A 82 -8.69 20.47 -21.19
CA VAL A 82 -9.48 21.66 -21.53
C VAL A 82 -8.71 22.45 -22.59
N ASN A 83 -9.30 22.57 -23.78
CA ASN A 83 -8.74 23.29 -24.92
C ASN A 83 -7.24 23.00 -25.18
N PRO A 84 -6.86 21.73 -25.45
CA PRO A 84 -5.44 21.37 -25.58
C PRO A 84 -4.80 21.80 -26.89
N CYS A 85 -3.47 21.86 -26.88
CA CYS A 85 -2.67 21.86 -28.10
C CYS A 85 -2.85 20.56 -28.94
N ALA A 86 -2.32 20.54 -30.15
CA ALA A 86 -2.38 19.36 -31.01
C ALA A 86 -1.77 18.13 -30.31
N LEU A 87 -2.49 17.01 -30.27
CA LEU A 87 -2.11 15.81 -29.52
C LEU A 87 -1.36 14.76 -30.38
N GLU A 88 -0.95 15.14 -31.59
CA GLU A 88 -0.22 14.28 -32.51
C GLU A 88 1.29 14.40 -32.30
N GLY A 89 2.09 13.63 -33.07
CA GLY A 89 3.55 13.78 -33.11
C GLY A 89 4.24 13.59 -31.75
N GLU A 90 4.70 14.70 -31.16
CA GLU A 90 5.49 14.71 -29.94
C GLU A 90 4.71 14.22 -28.71
N ALA A 91 3.41 14.53 -28.60
CA ALA A 91 2.60 14.02 -27.49
C ALA A 91 2.58 12.48 -27.49
N ARG A 92 2.32 11.88 -28.66
CA ARG A 92 2.33 10.42 -28.85
C ARG A 92 3.72 9.82 -28.61
N ALA A 93 4.78 10.48 -29.09
CA ALA A 93 6.15 10.02 -28.89
C ALA A 93 6.53 10.01 -27.40
N MET A 94 6.16 11.06 -26.66
CA MET A 94 6.49 11.21 -25.24
C MET A 94 5.62 10.34 -24.32
N SER A 95 4.40 9.99 -24.74
CA SER A 95 3.55 9.04 -24.01
C SER A 95 4.12 7.62 -23.97
N SER A 96 4.90 7.20 -24.97
CA SER A 96 5.50 5.86 -25.03
C SER A 96 4.49 4.72 -24.78
N HIS A 97 4.55 4.00 -23.67
CA HIS A 97 3.60 2.93 -23.31
C HIS A 97 2.29 3.43 -22.67
N ALA A 98 2.13 4.73 -22.45
CA ALA A 98 0.93 5.37 -21.89
C ALA A 98 0.03 6.01 -22.95
N ILE A 99 0.09 5.53 -24.20
CA ILE A 99 -0.76 6.01 -25.31
C ILE A 99 -2.24 5.76 -25.03
N ASP A 100 -2.56 4.69 -24.29
CA ASP A 100 -3.92 4.37 -23.83
C ASP A 100 -4.53 5.50 -22.98
N VAL A 101 -3.76 6.11 -22.08
CA VAL A 101 -4.23 7.26 -21.28
C VAL A 101 -4.53 8.45 -22.18
N LEU A 102 -3.69 8.70 -23.19
CA LEU A 102 -3.90 9.78 -24.16
C LEU A 102 -5.13 9.51 -25.06
N GLN A 103 -5.35 8.26 -25.47
CA GLN A 103 -6.49 7.87 -26.31
C GLN A 103 -7.83 7.91 -25.55
N ASN A 104 -7.80 7.60 -24.26
CA ASN A 104 -8.96 7.67 -23.38
C ASN A 104 -9.19 9.06 -22.78
N ALA A 105 -8.32 10.04 -23.10
CA ALA A 105 -8.42 11.38 -22.56
C ALA A 105 -9.70 12.07 -23.07
N GLN A 106 -10.43 12.71 -22.18
CA GLN A 106 -11.65 13.45 -22.53
C GLN A 106 -11.29 14.90 -22.87
N LEU A 107 -11.79 15.37 -24.02
CA LEU A 107 -11.62 16.75 -24.48
C LEU A 107 -12.82 17.57 -24.03
N CYS A 108 -12.56 18.66 -23.31
CA CYS A 108 -13.56 19.60 -22.83
C CYS A 108 -13.29 21.01 -23.37
N ALA A 109 -14.35 21.79 -23.55
CA ALA A 109 -14.22 23.18 -23.97
C ALA A 109 -13.93 24.11 -22.78
N THR A 110 -14.46 23.78 -21.60
CA THR A 110 -14.35 24.62 -20.40
C THR A 110 -13.89 23.83 -19.18
N VAL A 111 -13.39 24.55 -18.17
CA VAL A 111 -13.02 23.95 -16.87
C VAL A 111 -14.24 23.39 -16.15
N GLU A 112 -15.40 24.04 -16.29
CA GLU A 112 -16.68 23.61 -15.71
C GLU A 112 -17.09 22.21 -16.18
N GLU A 113 -16.95 21.94 -17.48
CA GLU A 113 -17.22 20.62 -18.06
C GLU A 113 -16.25 19.56 -17.52
N ALA A 114 -14.98 19.91 -17.37
CA ALA A 114 -13.96 18.97 -16.91
C ALA A 114 -14.15 18.56 -15.44
N VAL A 115 -14.65 19.45 -14.59
CA VAL A 115 -14.91 19.18 -13.17
C VAL A 115 -16.29 18.58 -12.90
N LEU A 116 -17.13 18.47 -13.92
CA LEU A 116 -18.48 17.95 -13.77
C LEU A 116 -18.47 16.49 -13.30
N GLY A 117 -19.19 16.22 -12.21
CA GLY A 117 -19.25 14.92 -11.55
C GLY A 117 -18.10 14.63 -10.58
N CYS A 118 -17.26 15.62 -10.26
CA CYS A 118 -16.30 15.56 -9.16
C CYS A 118 -16.85 16.27 -7.92
N ASP A 119 -16.58 15.73 -6.73
CA ASP A 119 -17.06 16.26 -5.46
C ASP A 119 -16.13 17.36 -4.91
N VAL A 120 -14.83 17.23 -5.18
CA VAL A 120 -13.80 18.15 -4.68
C VAL A 120 -12.88 18.55 -5.83
N VAL A 121 -12.70 19.86 -6.01
CA VAL A 121 -11.88 20.44 -7.07
C VAL A 121 -10.65 21.10 -6.45
N ILE A 122 -9.46 20.67 -6.88
CA ILE A 122 -8.17 21.10 -6.35
C ILE A 122 -7.37 21.79 -7.46
N GLY A 123 -7.09 23.08 -7.28
CA GLY A 123 -6.24 23.85 -8.20
C GLY A 123 -4.78 23.84 -7.75
N THR A 124 -3.84 23.57 -8.67
CA THR A 124 -2.40 23.64 -8.36
C THR A 124 -1.79 25.00 -8.69
N THR A 125 -0.90 25.51 -7.84
CA THR A 125 -0.19 26.77 -8.12
C THR A 125 1.27 26.71 -7.72
N GLY A 126 2.16 27.17 -8.60
CA GLY A 126 3.59 27.35 -8.33
C GLY A 126 3.94 28.72 -7.73
N SER A 127 3.00 29.67 -7.76
CA SER A 127 3.20 30.99 -7.15
C SER A 127 2.70 30.96 -5.72
N ARG A 128 3.62 30.97 -4.75
CA ARG A 128 3.25 31.20 -3.35
C ARG A 128 2.55 32.55 -3.26
N ALA A 129 1.36 32.61 -2.67
CA ALA A 129 0.70 33.88 -2.39
C ALA A 129 1.60 34.71 -1.46
N PHE A 130 2.33 35.68 -2.02
CA PHE A 130 3.18 36.58 -1.24
C PHE A 130 2.38 37.58 -0.39
N LYS A 131 1.05 37.67 -0.61
CA LYS A 131 0.15 38.55 0.11
C LYS A 131 -0.71 37.75 1.09
N LYS A 132 -0.59 38.08 2.38
CA LYS A 132 -1.29 37.46 3.51
C LYS A 132 -2.84 37.48 3.44
N CYS A 133 -3.45 38.18 2.48
CA CYS A 133 -4.90 38.39 2.38
C CYS A 133 -5.52 38.02 1.02
N ASP A 134 -4.81 37.33 0.13
CA ASP A 134 -5.41 36.84 -1.12
C ASP A 134 -6.14 35.51 -0.87
N HIS A 135 -7.46 35.58 -0.63
CA HIS A 135 -8.33 34.41 -0.46
C HIS A 135 -8.38 33.50 -1.69
N ILE A 136 -8.04 34.03 -2.87
CA ILE A 136 -7.99 33.27 -4.13
C ILE A 136 -6.91 32.18 -4.09
N ARG A 137 -5.85 32.36 -3.29
CA ARG A 137 -4.69 31.44 -3.23
C ARG A 137 -4.36 30.97 -1.82
N THR A 138 -5.26 31.23 -0.86
CA THR A 138 -5.07 30.94 0.56
C THR A 138 -6.34 30.36 1.18
N PRO A 139 -6.29 29.21 1.88
CA PRO A 139 -5.10 28.43 2.24
C PRO A 139 -4.60 27.54 1.08
N ALA A 140 -3.27 27.49 0.91
CA ALA A 140 -2.61 26.54 0.02
C ALA A 140 -2.11 25.33 0.82
N TYR A 141 -2.46 24.13 0.39
CA TYR A 141 -2.05 22.87 1.00
C TYR A 141 -0.77 22.33 0.34
N SER A 142 0.10 21.73 1.15
CA SER A 142 1.18 20.90 0.59
C SER A 142 0.58 19.59 0.04
N PRO A 143 1.25 18.91 -0.90
CA PRO A 143 0.79 17.61 -1.40
C PRO A 143 0.53 16.59 -0.28
N GLN A 144 1.39 16.58 0.75
CA GLN A 144 1.25 15.71 1.92
C GLN A 144 -0.01 16.06 2.75
N ALA A 145 -0.23 17.35 3.05
CA ALA A 145 -1.40 17.80 3.79
C ALA A 145 -2.70 17.56 3.00
N LEU A 146 -2.63 17.66 1.67
CA LEU A 146 -3.74 17.34 0.79
C LEU A 146 -4.12 15.87 0.89
N LYS A 147 -3.13 14.96 0.86
CA LYS A 147 -3.36 13.52 1.03
C LYS A 147 -3.99 13.19 2.37
N GLU A 148 -3.46 13.72 3.47
CA GLU A 148 -4.02 13.52 4.80
C GLU A 148 -5.49 13.96 4.87
N ARG A 149 -5.81 15.10 4.24
CA ARG A 149 -7.18 15.58 4.15
C ARG A 149 -8.04 14.72 3.24
N MET A 150 -7.53 14.24 2.10
CA MET A 150 -8.26 13.33 1.21
C MET A 150 -8.67 12.05 1.93
N ASN A 151 -7.83 11.55 2.84
CA ASN A 151 -8.14 10.39 3.68
C ASN A 151 -9.27 10.62 4.69
N THR A 152 -9.69 11.88 4.93
CA THR A 152 -10.84 12.20 5.81
C THR A 152 -12.18 12.13 5.08
N TYR A 153 -12.18 12.14 3.75
CA TYR A 153 -13.39 12.03 2.94
C TYR A 153 -13.81 10.56 2.76
N HIS A 154 -15.03 10.37 2.25
CA HIS A 154 -15.53 9.03 1.95
C HIS A 154 -14.69 8.40 0.81
N PRO A 155 -14.43 7.07 0.83
CA PRO A 155 -13.65 6.40 -0.22
C PRO A 155 -14.19 6.57 -1.65
N ASP A 156 -15.48 6.87 -1.79
CA ASP A 156 -16.12 7.10 -3.09
C ASP A 156 -16.09 8.55 -3.60
N THR A 157 -15.55 9.48 -2.79
CA THR A 157 -15.40 10.87 -3.21
C THR A 157 -14.48 10.97 -4.42
N LYS A 158 -14.95 11.64 -5.48
CA LYS A 158 -14.20 11.88 -6.71
C LYS A 158 -13.48 13.21 -6.63
N PHE A 159 -12.17 13.18 -6.81
CA PHE A 159 -11.33 14.38 -6.75
C PHE A 159 -10.90 14.78 -8.16
N ALA A 160 -11.01 16.07 -8.49
CA ALA A 160 -10.40 16.66 -9.67
C ALA A 160 -9.16 17.46 -9.26
N VAL A 161 -8.00 17.13 -9.83
CA VAL A 161 -6.76 17.89 -9.65
C VAL A 161 -6.44 18.61 -10.95
N LEU A 162 -6.53 19.94 -10.90
CA LEU A 162 -6.35 20.82 -12.04
C LEU A 162 -4.91 21.33 -12.08
N PHE A 163 -4.34 21.29 -13.28
CA PHE A 163 -3.05 21.89 -13.60
C PHE A 163 -3.21 22.97 -14.67
N GLY A 164 -2.66 24.14 -14.39
CA GLY A 164 -2.78 25.31 -15.25
C GLY A 164 -1.74 25.33 -16.36
N ARG A 165 -1.81 26.39 -17.16
CA ARG A 165 -0.90 26.67 -18.28
C ARG A 165 0.54 26.79 -17.81
N GLU A 166 1.50 26.39 -18.64
CA GLU A 166 2.92 26.41 -18.28
C GLU A 166 3.50 27.81 -18.10
N ASP A 167 2.98 28.80 -18.80
CA ASP A 167 3.48 30.18 -18.81
C ASP A 167 2.83 31.06 -17.73
N THR A 168 1.51 31.00 -17.62
CA THR A 168 0.67 31.92 -16.87
C THR A 168 -0.09 31.24 -15.72
N GLY A 169 -0.16 29.91 -15.73
CA GLY A 169 -0.92 29.14 -14.76
C GLY A 169 -2.42 29.29 -14.95
N PHE A 170 -3.13 29.52 -13.85
CA PHE A 170 -4.58 29.72 -13.83
C PHE A 170 -4.95 31.20 -13.82
N THR A 171 -6.04 31.52 -14.51
CA THR A 171 -6.75 32.80 -14.32
C THR A 171 -7.44 32.83 -12.96
N ASN A 172 -7.78 34.02 -12.46
CA ASN A 172 -8.51 34.13 -11.19
C ASN A 172 -9.91 33.51 -11.27
N GLU A 173 -10.52 33.52 -12.46
CA GLU A 173 -11.82 32.88 -12.71
C GLU A 173 -11.69 31.36 -12.59
N GLU A 174 -10.65 30.76 -13.20
CA GLU A 174 -10.38 29.31 -13.09
C GLU A 174 -10.10 28.88 -11.65
N LEU A 175 -9.34 29.69 -10.90
CA LEU A 175 -9.10 29.45 -9.47
C LEU A 175 -10.37 29.55 -8.64
N SER A 176 -11.37 30.35 -9.06
CA SER A 176 -12.62 30.51 -8.31
C SER A 176 -13.50 29.25 -8.33
N TYR A 177 -13.33 28.38 -9.32
CA TYR A 177 -13.98 27.06 -9.35
C TYR A 177 -13.31 26.03 -8.42
N CYS A 178 -12.09 26.30 -7.96
CA CYS A 178 -11.34 25.38 -7.13
C CYS A 178 -11.77 25.51 -5.66
N SER A 179 -12.27 24.42 -5.09
CA SER A 179 -12.60 24.35 -3.66
C SER A 179 -11.36 24.37 -2.75
N MET A 180 -10.22 23.91 -3.26
CA MET A 180 -8.95 23.87 -2.54
C MET A 180 -7.80 24.24 -3.47
N ILE A 181 -6.75 24.81 -2.88
CA ILE A 181 -5.52 25.12 -3.58
C ILE A 181 -4.38 24.26 -3.04
N ALA A 182 -3.59 23.69 -3.94
CA ALA A 182 -2.39 22.94 -3.61
C ALA A 182 -1.14 23.61 -4.20
N THR A 183 -0.06 23.65 -3.43
CA THR A 183 1.22 24.20 -3.85
C THR A 183 2.33 23.24 -3.51
N VAL A 184 3.09 22.83 -4.54
CA VAL A 184 4.32 22.05 -4.33
C VAL A 184 5.37 22.98 -3.74
N PRO A 185 5.95 22.65 -2.57
CA PRO A 185 6.96 23.50 -1.95
C PRO A 185 8.28 23.47 -2.75
N THR A 186 8.52 24.50 -3.55
CA THR A 186 9.74 24.67 -4.35
C THR A 186 10.69 25.71 -3.75
N SER A 187 11.93 25.73 -4.24
CA SER A 187 12.94 26.73 -3.84
C SER A 187 12.51 28.14 -4.26
N HIS A 188 12.84 29.14 -3.45
CA HIS A 188 12.57 30.55 -3.78
C HIS A 188 13.37 31.05 -4.99
N ILE A 189 14.45 30.36 -5.37
CA ILE A 189 15.31 30.71 -6.51
C ILE A 189 14.56 30.48 -7.84
N TYR A 190 13.80 29.39 -7.93
CA TYR A 190 13.04 29.04 -9.12
C TYR A 190 11.76 28.29 -8.70
N PRO A 191 10.68 29.02 -8.38
CA PRO A 191 9.51 28.41 -7.74
C PRO A 191 8.57 27.70 -8.71
N VAL A 192 8.63 28.03 -10.00
CA VAL A 192 7.76 27.47 -11.03
C VAL A 192 8.36 26.17 -11.56
N MET A 193 7.57 25.12 -11.56
CA MET A 193 7.97 23.79 -12.01
C MET A 193 7.31 23.46 -13.35
N ASN A 194 7.99 22.66 -14.18
CA ASN A 194 7.39 22.12 -15.40
C ASN A 194 6.11 21.30 -15.07
N LEU A 195 5.12 21.38 -15.95
CA LEU A 195 3.82 20.72 -15.81
C LEU A 195 3.92 19.23 -15.47
N SER A 196 4.71 18.47 -16.24
CA SER A 196 4.85 17.02 -16.05
C SER A 196 5.47 16.65 -14.71
N HIS A 197 6.45 17.43 -14.24
CA HIS A 197 7.06 17.24 -12.92
C HIS A 197 6.10 17.59 -11.78
N ALA A 198 5.32 18.66 -11.93
CA ALA A 198 4.31 19.04 -10.95
C ALA A 198 3.24 17.94 -10.82
N VAL A 199 2.75 17.41 -11.96
CA VAL A 199 1.85 16.26 -11.97
C VAL A 199 2.50 15.06 -11.29
N GLY A 200 3.77 14.77 -11.58
CA GLY A 200 4.47 13.64 -11.00
C GLY A 200 4.60 13.68 -9.49
N LEU A 201 4.94 14.83 -8.92
CA LEU A 201 5.01 14.98 -7.47
C LEU A 201 3.63 14.85 -6.81
N MET A 202 2.59 15.42 -7.42
CA MET A 202 1.23 15.29 -6.91
C MET A 202 0.75 13.83 -6.97
N MET A 203 0.91 13.16 -8.12
CA MET A 203 0.48 11.77 -8.29
C MET A 203 1.29 10.80 -7.42
N TYR A 204 2.60 11.01 -7.27
CA TYR A 204 3.43 10.24 -6.33
C TYR A 204 2.87 10.33 -4.91
N GLU A 205 2.67 11.54 -4.41
CA GLU A 205 2.21 11.73 -3.03
C GLU A 205 0.81 11.14 -2.83
N LEU A 206 -0.10 11.38 -3.77
CA LEU A 206 -1.49 10.95 -3.73
C LEU A 206 -1.68 9.45 -3.95
N SER A 207 -0.83 8.80 -4.75
CA SER A 207 -0.85 7.34 -4.92
C SER A 207 -0.60 6.61 -3.61
N GLY A 208 0.17 7.23 -2.72
CA GLY A 208 0.63 6.60 -1.49
C GLY A 208 1.41 5.32 -1.73
N ALA A 209 2.05 5.20 -2.90
CA ALA A 209 2.97 4.12 -3.22
C ALA A 209 4.02 4.02 -2.11
N LYS A 210 3.82 3.05 -1.22
CA LYS A 210 4.84 2.61 -0.27
C LYS A 210 5.68 1.56 -0.98
N MET A 211 6.99 1.56 -0.73
CA MET A 211 7.82 0.43 -1.10
C MET A 211 7.18 -0.82 -0.47
N THR A 212 6.66 -1.71 -1.30
CA THR A 212 6.02 -2.95 -0.84
C THR A 212 7.09 -3.81 -0.21
N GLY A 213 7.05 -3.89 1.11
CA GLY A 213 8.08 -4.52 1.92
C GLY A 213 8.17 -3.79 3.25
N GLU A 214 7.09 -3.83 4.04
CA GLU A 214 7.25 -3.62 5.48
C GLU A 214 8.11 -4.78 5.97
N VAL A 215 9.42 -4.57 5.99
CA VAL A 215 10.37 -5.50 6.57
C VAL A 215 10.02 -5.58 8.04
N LYS A 216 9.37 -6.67 8.43
CA LYS A 216 9.01 -6.90 9.83
C LYS A 216 10.29 -6.96 10.63
N THR A 217 10.39 -6.07 11.60
CA THR A 217 11.48 -6.12 12.58
C THR A 217 11.28 -7.32 13.51
N VAL A 218 12.37 -7.74 14.14
CA VAL A 218 12.41 -8.80 15.15
C VAL A 218 11.38 -8.52 16.25
N ASP A 219 10.60 -9.53 16.59
CA ASP A 219 9.67 -9.44 17.72
C ASP A 219 10.42 -9.32 19.05
N TRP A 220 9.77 -8.75 20.06
CA TRP A 220 10.40 -8.49 21.36
C TRP A 220 11.02 -9.75 22.00
N ASN A 221 10.40 -10.92 21.85
CA ASN A 221 10.89 -12.15 22.47
C ASN A 221 12.17 -12.63 21.78
N SER A 222 12.20 -12.60 20.46
CA SER A 222 13.39 -12.94 19.67
C SER A 222 14.53 -11.94 19.91
N PHE A 223 14.21 -10.65 20.10
CA PHE A 223 15.19 -9.62 20.46
C PHE A 223 15.82 -9.87 21.84
N GLU A 224 15.00 -10.18 22.85
CA GLU A 224 15.48 -10.54 24.18
C GLU A 224 16.32 -11.82 24.15
N ALA A 225 15.90 -12.82 23.36
CA ALA A 225 16.68 -14.05 23.19
C ALA A 225 18.05 -13.80 22.55
N LEU A 226 18.15 -12.88 21.58
CA LEU A 226 19.43 -12.45 21.00
C LEU A 226 20.32 -11.78 22.06
N CYS A 227 19.78 -10.84 22.83
CA CYS A 227 20.53 -10.12 23.86
C CYS A 227 21.00 -11.06 24.99
N GLY A 228 20.12 -11.95 25.47
CA GLY A 228 20.47 -12.95 26.47
C GLY A 228 21.53 -13.94 25.96
N HIS A 229 21.43 -14.37 24.70
CA HIS A 229 22.44 -15.25 24.11
C HIS A 229 23.82 -14.57 24.01
N PHE A 230 23.85 -13.28 23.70
CA PHE A 230 25.09 -12.49 23.72
C PHE A 230 25.69 -12.42 25.13
N GLU A 231 24.87 -12.19 26.16
CA GLU A 231 25.32 -12.20 27.56
C GLU A 231 25.91 -13.55 27.99
N ASP A 232 25.28 -14.65 27.59
CA ASP A 232 25.78 -16.00 27.88
C ASP A 232 27.08 -16.31 27.13
N MET A 233 27.19 -15.86 25.88
CA MET A 233 28.44 -15.96 25.13
C MET A 233 29.57 -15.18 25.82
N LEU A 234 29.32 -13.98 26.35
CA LEU A 234 30.33 -13.21 27.09
C LEU A 234 30.87 -13.96 28.32
N LYS A 235 30.01 -14.73 29.00
CA LYS A 235 30.41 -15.60 30.13
C LYS A 235 31.27 -16.76 29.64
N ASP A 236 30.86 -17.42 28.57
CA ASP A 236 31.56 -18.60 28.02
C ASP A 236 32.98 -18.26 27.53
N ILE A 237 33.19 -17.07 26.95
CA ILE A 237 34.52 -16.61 26.50
C ILE A 237 35.39 -16.02 27.63
N GLU A 238 34.95 -16.06 28.89
CA GLU A 238 35.63 -15.46 30.05
C GLU A 238 35.94 -13.96 29.88
N PHE A 239 35.01 -13.22 29.27
CA PHE A 239 35.16 -11.77 29.14
C PHE A 239 35.26 -11.12 30.53
N THR A 240 35.96 -9.99 30.62
CA THR A 240 36.26 -9.32 31.90
C THR A 240 34.99 -9.05 32.73
N PRO A 241 34.80 -9.65 33.93
CA PRO A 241 33.52 -9.63 34.66
C PRO A 241 32.95 -8.23 34.93
N HIS A 242 33.80 -7.31 35.40
CA HIS A 242 33.37 -5.93 35.71
C HIS A 242 33.05 -5.07 34.46
N LYS A 243 33.26 -5.60 33.24
CA LYS A 243 32.91 -4.96 31.97
C LYS A 243 31.75 -5.64 31.25
N GLN A 244 31.32 -6.83 31.69
CA GLN A 244 30.29 -7.62 31.01
C GLN A 244 28.97 -6.85 30.92
N ASP A 245 28.45 -6.34 32.04
CA ASP A 245 27.17 -5.62 32.08
C ASP A 245 27.16 -4.38 31.18
N LYS A 246 28.29 -3.64 31.15
CA LYS A 246 28.45 -2.46 30.30
C LYS A 246 28.47 -2.83 28.81
N MET A 247 29.13 -3.94 28.46
CA MET A 247 29.20 -4.43 27.08
C MET A 247 27.83 -4.98 26.63
N ALA A 248 27.16 -5.76 27.46
CA ALA A 248 25.81 -6.27 27.20
C ALA A 248 24.81 -5.13 26.97
N LEU A 249 24.81 -4.12 27.85
CA LEU A 249 23.97 -2.94 27.69
C LEU A 249 24.30 -2.14 26.41
N MET A 250 25.58 -2.00 26.07
CA MET A 250 26.00 -1.34 24.84
C MET A 250 25.49 -2.09 23.60
N MET A 251 25.63 -3.41 23.57
CA MET A 251 25.21 -4.25 22.45
C MET A 251 23.69 -4.30 22.32
N ARG A 252 22.96 -4.42 23.44
CA ARG A 252 21.49 -4.28 23.46
C ARG A 252 21.05 -2.95 22.82
N ARG A 253 21.71 -1.84 23.17
CA ARG A 253 21.41 -0.54 22.56
C ARG A 253 21.74 -0.50 21.07
N ILE A 254 22.79 -1.19 20.63
CA ILE A 254 23.16 -1.29 19.21
C ILE A 254 22.09 -2.07 18.44
N PHE A 255 21.75 -3.28 18.91
CA PHE A 255 20.71 -4.10 18.29
C PHE A 255 19.35 -3.38 18.27
N GLY A 256 18.99 -2.68 19.36
CA GLY A 256 17.69 -2.02 19.49
C GLY A 256 17.47 -0.80 18.59
N ARG A 257 18.52 -0.27 17.95
CA ARG A 257 18.42 0.81 16.95
C ARG A 257 18.83 0.38 15.55
N ALA A 258 19.15 -0.90 15.38
CA ALA A 258 19.54 -1.47 14.11
C ALA A 258 18.33 -2.00 13.31
N ASP A 259 17.11 -1.96 13.88
CA ASP A 259 15.87 -2.44 13.27
C ASP A 259 16.03 -3.82 12.62
N LEU A 260 16.66 -4.74 13.36
CA LEU A 260 17.03 -6.06 12.86
C LEU A 260 15.80 -6.81 12.35
N THR A 261 16.01 -7.58 11.29
CA THR A 261 15.06 -8.58 10.77
C THR A 261 15.20 -9.91 11.53
N PRO A 262 14.13 -10.75 11.57
CA PRO A 262 14.19 -12.07 12.18
C PRO A 262 15.36 -12.93 11.69
N CYS A 263 15.66 -12.84 10.39
CA CYS A 263 16.79 -13.53 9.78
C CYS A 263 18.13 -13.02 10.34
N GLU A 264 18.34 -11.71 10.39
CA GLU A 264 19.58 -11.13 10.94
C GLU A 264 19.80 -11.51 12.42
N ALA A 265 18.75 -11.48 13.24
CA ALA A 265 18.85 -11.90 14.63
C ALA A 265 19.20 -13.40 14.75
N GLN A 266 18.62 -14.24 13.89
CA GLN A 266 18.92 -15.67 13.87
C GLN A 266 20.36 -15.94 13.43
N THR A 267 20.85 -15.25 12.40
CA THR A 267 22.24 -15.32 11.93
C THR A 267 23.22 -14.89 13.03
N LEU A 268 22.94 -13.78 13.73
CA LEU A 268 23.76 -13.33 14.85
C LEU A 268 23.80 -14.36 15.98
N ARG A 269 22.67 -14.98 16.32
CA ARG A 269 22.62 -16.08 17.30
C ARG A 269 23.40 -17.31 16.82
N GLY A 270 23.39 -17.61 15.52
CA GLY A 270 24.23 -18.65 14.92
C GLY A 270 25.72 -18.38 15.14
N ILE A 271 26.15 -17.15 14.87
CA ILE A 271 27.54 -16.71 15.12
C ILE A 271 27.91 -16.88 16.60
N PHE A 272 27.06 -16.44 17.53
CA PHE A 272 27.32 -16.59 18.97
C PHE A 272 27.48 -18.06 19.37
N ARG A 273 26.66 -18.94 18.80
CA ARG A 273 26.73 -20.39 19.03
C ARG A 273 28.07 -20.98 18.58
N VAL A 274 28.57 -20.58 17.41
CA VAL A 274 29.88 -21.03 16.90
C VAL A 274 31.01 -20.54 17.81
N VAL A 275 30.96 -19.28 18.25
CA VAL A 275 31.93 -18.72 19.20
C VAL A 275 31.93 -19.50 20.52
N GLN A 276 30.75 -19.77 21.08
CA GLN A 276 30.61 -20.57 22.30
C GLN A 276 31.13 -22.00 22.13
N TYR A 277 30.88 -22.65 20.97
CA TYR A 277 31.40 -23.98 20.67
C TYR A 277 32.94 -24.00 20.72
N HIS A 278 33.60 -23.05 20.07
CA HIS A 278 35.06 -22.99 20.07
C HIS A 278 35.62 -22.64 21.46
N ALA A 279 34.97 -21.75 22.20
CA ALA A 279 35.36 -21.41 23.56
C ALA A 279 35.29 -22.63 24.49
N LYS A 280 34.19 -23.38 24.47
CA LYS A 280 33.99 -24.58 25.30
C LYS A 280 34.88 -25.75 24.89
N LYS A 281 35.07 -25.95 23.58
CA LYS A 281 36.00 -26.96 23.06
C LYS A 281 37.44 -26.68 23.49
N GLY A 282 37.87 -25.40 23.48
CA GLY A 282 39.19 -24.99 23.97
C GLY A 282 39.41 -25.29 25.46
N LYS A 283 38.32 -25.33 26.25
CA LYS A 283 38.34 -25.68 27.68
C LYS A 283 38.24 -27.19 27.96
N GLY A 284 38.09 -28.02 26.92
CA GLY A 284 37.91 -29.47 27.07
C GLY A 284 36.52 -29.90 27.54
N GLU A 285 35.51 -29.02 27.44
CA GLU A 285 34.14 -29.32 27.83
C GLU A 285 33.40 -30.15 26.75
N TYR A 286 32.38 -30.91 27.15
CA TYR A 286 31.58 -31.70 26.21
C TYR A 286 30.71 -30.79 25.33
N VAL A 287 31.09 -30.69 24.05
CA VAL A 287 30.45 -29.82 23.05
C VAL A 287 29.54 -30.56 22.06
N GLY A 288 29.21 -31.83 22.32
CA GLY A 288 28.44 -32.67 21.38
C GLY A 288 27.10 -32.05 20.96
N LYS A 289 26.36 -31.43 21.89
CA LYS A 289 25.08 -30.77 21.61
C LYS A 289 25.24 -29.50 20.77
N LEU A 290 26.26 -28.68 21.06
CA LEU A 290 26.57 -27.47 20.31
C LEU A 290 27.01 -27.80 18.87
N LYS A 291 27.75 -28.89 18.67
CA LYS A 291 28.16 -29.35 17.35
C LYS A 291 26.94 -29.74 16.48
N LEU A 292 26.04 -30.55 17.04
CA LEU A 292 24.76 -30.92 16.40
C LEU A 292 23.88 -29.71 16.09
N ASP A 293 23.80 -28.74 17.01
CA ASP A 293 22.99 -27.53 16.84
C ASP A 293 23.56 -26.56 15.77
N ILE A 294 24.86 -26.62 15.50
CA ILE A 294 25.52 -25.87 14.41
C ILE A 294 25.26 -26.57 13.07
N GLU A 295 25.48 -27.88 12.99
CA GLU A 295 25.26 -28.69 11.78
C GLU A 295 23.79 -28.60 11.30
N ASN A 296 22.82 -28.69 12.22
CA ASN A 296 21.39 -28.57 11.91
C ASN A 296 20.94 -27.14 11.52
N GLN A 297 21.71 -26.11 11.88
CA GLN A 297 21.35 -24.72 11.56
C GLN A 297 21.72 -24.37 10.11
N PHE A 298 22.90 -24.80 9.64
CA PHE A 298 23.33 -24.61 8.26
C PHE A 298 22.49 -25.41 7.26
N GLU A 299 22.11 -26.65 7.58
CA GLU A 299 21.22 -27.44 6.71
C GLU A 299 19.82 -26.82 6.58
N LYS A 300 19.27 -26.24 7.66
CA LYS A 300 17.95 -25.59 7.62
C LYS A 300 17.98 -24.27 6.86
N GLU A 301 19.02 -23.46 7.04
CA GLU A 301 19.19 -22.18 6.34
C GLU A 301 19.38 -22.39 4.83
N GLU A 302 20.14 -23.41 4.40
CA GLU A 302 20.23 -23.81 2.99
C GLU A 302 18.87 -24.24 2.42
N LEU A 303 18.12 -25.09 3.13
CA LEU A 303 16.79 -25.54 2.69
C LEU A 303 15.80 -24.37 2.54
N THR A 304 15.71 -23.44 3.49
CA THR A 304 14.83 -22.26 3.35
C THR A 304 15.24 -21.33 2.20
N PHE A 305 16.53 -21.16 1.96
CA PHE A 305 17.03 -20.33 0.85
C PHE A 305 16.72 -20.94 -0.53
N PHE A 306 16.70 -22.27 -0.65
CA PHE A 306 16.27 -22.94 -1.89
C PHE A 306 14.75 -22.83 -2.12
N TYR A 307 13.93 -23.01 -1.09
CA TYR A 307 12.47 -22.94 -1.23
C TYR A 307 11.93 -21.52 -1.47
N GLU A 308 12.59 -20.47 -0.97
CA GLU A 308 12.17 -19.08 -1.23
C GLU A 308 12.51 -18.62 -2.66
N ASN A 309 13.59 -19.15 -3.27
CA ASN A 309 13.96 -18.80 -4.65
C ASN A 309 13.21 -19.59 -5.73
N GLU A 310 12.74 -20.82 -5.46
CA GLU A 310 11.93 -21.60 -6.42
C GLU A 310 10.46 -21.12 -6.53
N MET A 311 10.00 -20.28 -5.60
CA MET A 311 8.64 -19.73 -5.60
C MET A 311 8.54 -18.33 -6.25
N GLU A 312 9.67 -17.75 -6.66
CA GLU A 312 9.76 -16.43 -7.32
C GLU A 312 10.12 -16.51 -8.83
N GLU A 313 10.30 -17.72 -9.40
CA GLU A 313 10.38 -17.97 -10.86
C GLU A 313 9.05 -18.48 -11.45
#